data_AF-A0A918YYU3-F1
#
_entry.id   AF-A0A918YYU3-F1
#
_cell.length_a   1.000
_cell.length_b   1.000
_cell.length_c   1.000
_cell.angle_alpha   90.00
_cell.angle_beta   90.00
_cell.angle_gamma   90.00
#
_symmetry.space_group_name_H-M   'P 1'
#
loop_
_entity.id
_entity.type
_entity.pdbx_description
1 polymer ?
#
loop_
_entity_poly.entity_id
_entity_poly.type
_entity_poly.pdbx_seq_one_letter_code
_entity_poly.pdbx_strand_id
1 'polypeptide(L)'
;MPATVMSPKKRFPVTLSLLRRIASPKKALAGAAVAAATAGTLLAAAPAQAASDASQAQAIAKKMIGDSAQYSCFAKIVDHESDWDVNATNASSGAYGLVQALPGSKMASAGSDWQTNAATQIEWGLDYMKERYGSPCGAWNFWQANNWY
;
A
#
# COMPACT_ATOMS: atom_id res chain seq x y z
N MET A 1 -69.03 0.66 32.92
CA MET A 1 -69.11 1.33 34.24
C MET A 1 -69.89 0.39 35.14
N PRO A 2 -69.45 0.13 36.39
CA PRO A 2 -69.38 1.15 37.44
C PRO A 2 -68.00 1.33 38.12
N ALA A 3 -67.91 2.34 39.00
CA ALA A 3 -66.83 2.58 39.97
C ALA A 3 -67.30 2.03 41.36
N THR A 4 -66.60 2.05 42.51
CA THR A 4 -65.59 2.92 43.17
C THR A 4 -64.99 2.12 44.37
N VAL A 5 -64.01 2.69 45.12
CA VAL A 5 -63.61 2.46 46.55
C VAL A 5 -62.16 1.96 46.72
N MET A 6 -61.40 2.32 47.78
CA MET A 6 -60.90 3.63 48.25
C MET A 6 -59.91 3.41 49.43
N SER A 7 -58.65 3.80 49.26
CA SER A 7 -57.57 4.23 50.22
C SER A 7 -57.67 3.91 51.75
N PRO A 8 -56.54 3.62 52.44
CA PRO A 8 -55.78 4.75 53.05
C PRO A 8 -54.23 4.63 53.22
N LYS A 9 -53.56 5.74 52.87
CA LYS A 9 -52.50 6.50 53.59
C LYS A 9 -51.45 5.75 54.45
N LYS A 10 -50.17 5.90 54.05
CA LYS A 10 -48.92 5.87 54.88
C LYS A 10 -47.91 6.93 54.36
N ARG A 11 -46.77 7.19 55.03
CA ARG A 11 -46.26 8.58 55.24
C ARG A 11 -44.71 8.81 55.27
N PHE A 12 -44.15 9.49 54.24
CA PHE A 12 -42.94 10.39 54.24
C PHE A 12 -41.53 9.83 54.64
N PRO A 13 -40.39 10.57 54.42
CA PRO A 13 -40.14 11.88 53.77
C PRO A 13 -39.32 11.80 52.45
N VAL A 14 -39.44 12.68 51.45
CA VAL A 14 -39.12 14.13 51.32
C VAL A 14 -37.62 14.48 51.29
N THR A 15 -37.14 14.95 50.14
CA THR A 15 -36.19 16.08 50.02
C THR A 15 -36.44 16.84 48.71
N LEU A 16 -36.77 18.13 48.87
CA LEU A 16 -36.60 19.33 48.01
C LEU A 16 -36.00 19.14 46.58
N SER A 17 -36.65 19.61 45.51
CA SER A 17 -36.71 21.01 45.01
C SER A 17 -35.44 21.44 44.24
N LEU A 18 -35.43 22.23 43.14
CA LEU A 18 -36.42 23.19 42.63
C LEU A 18 -36.14 23.56 41.13
N LEU A 19 -37.17 24.05 40.41
CA LEU A 19 -37.12 24.93 39.21
C LEU A 19 -36.72 24.42 37.80
N ARG A 20 -37.16 25.20 36.80
CA ARG A 20 -37.88 24.82 35.57
C ARG A 20 -37.39 25.68 34.37
N ARG A 21 -37.50 25.15 33.13
CA ARG A 21 -37.41 25.85 31.80
C ARG A 21 -35.97 26.26 31.39
N ILE A 22 -35.56 26.32 30.11
CA ILE A 22 -36.17 27.00 28.94
C ILE A 22 -35.82 26.36 27.56
N ALA A 23 -36.75 26.49 26.59
CA ALA A 23 -36.61 26.65 25.11
C ALA A 23 -35.69 25.79 24.19
N SER A 24 -36.31 24.85 23.46
CA SER A 24 -36.37 24.69 21.97
C SER A 24 -35.05 24.49 21.13
N PRO A 25 -35.06 24.31 19.79
CA PRO A 25 -34.55 23.05 19.21
C PRO A 25 -33.51 23.22 18.06
N LYS A 26 -33.23 22.11 17.35
CA LYS A 26 -32.46 21.92 16.09
C LYS A 26 -31.01 21.47 16.26
N LYS A 27 -30.75 20.20 15.93
CA LYS A 27 -29.57 19.81 15.16
C LYS A 27 -30.06 19.32 13.80
N ALA A 28 -30.05 20.23 12.82
CA ALA A 28 -30.23 19.88 11.43
C ALA A 28 -28.95 19.21 10.87
N LEU A 29 -29.06 18.65 9.67
CA LEU A 29 -27.97 18.05 8.90
C LEU A 29 -26.64 18.82 8.98
N ALA A 30 -25.57 18.07 9.22
CA ALA A 30 -24.28 18.24 8.55
C ALA A 30 -23.93 16.85 8.00
N GLY A 31 -24.00 16.55 6.71
CA GLY A 31 -23.91 17.46 5.57
C GLY A 31 -22.44 17.66 5.25
N ALA A 32 -21.95 16.97 4.23
CA ALA A 32 -20.52 16.83 3.96
C ALA A 32 -19.84 18.17 3.66
N ALA A 33 -18.67 18.37 4.26
CA ALA A 33 -17.77 19.47 3.94
C ALA A 33 -16.34 18.91 3.79
N VAL A 34 -16.06 18.27 2.66
CA VAL A 34 -14.67 18.02 2.22
C VAL A 34 -14.13 19.36 1.71
N ALA A 35 -13.63 20.18 2.62
CA ALA A 35 -12.88 21.38 2.29
C ALA A 35 -11.41 21.00 2.06
N ALA A 36 -10.88 21.32 0.88
CA ALA A 36 -9.52 20.97 0.49
C ALA A 36 -8.48 21.74 1.32
N ALA A 37 -7.56 21.02 1.97
CA ALA A 37 -6.40 21.58 2.67
C ALA A 37 -5.12 21.44 1.82
N THR A 38 -5.10 22.10 0.65
CA THR A 38 -3.97 22.08 -0.29
C THR A 38 -2.86 23.05 0.13
N ALA A 39 -2.06 22.68 1.13
CA ALA A 39 -0.82 23.38 1.48
C ALA A 39 0.25 22.53 2.21
N GLY A 40 -0.11 21.35 2.75
CA GLY A 40 0.82 20.51 3.53
C GLY A 40 1.11 19.12 2.95
N THR A 41 0.53 18.76 1.81
CA THR A 41 0.50 17.37 1.31
C THR A 41 1.72 16.94 0.49
N LEU A 42 2.54 17.87 0.00
CA LEU A 42 3.62 17.55 -0.95
C LEU A 42 4.76 16.69 -0.36
N LEU A 43 5.13 16.89 0.92
CA LEU A 43 6.20 16.09 1.54
C LEU A 43 5.78 14.66 1.91
N ALA A 44 4.48 14.40 2.06
CA ALA A 44 3.95 13.07 2.38
C ALA A 44 3.46 12.30 1.15
N ALA A 45 3.13 12.98 0.05
CA ALA A 45 2.64 12.34 -1.17
C ALA A 45 3.70 11.48 -1.86
N ALA A 46 4.96 11.94 -1.93
CA ALA A 46 6.05 11.19 -2.58
C ALA A 46 6.33 9.81 -1.96
N PRO A 47 6.57 9.66 -0.63
CA PRO A 47 6.80 8.33 -0.04
C PRO A 47 5.55 7.44 -0.09
N ALA A 48 4.34 8.01 -0.01
CA ALA A 48 3.10 7.24 -0.17
C ALA A 48 2.94 6.71 -1.61
N GLN A 49 3.29 7.52 -2.61
CA GLN A 49 3.26 7.14 -4.02
C GLN A 49 4.29 6.03 -4.30
N ALA A 50 5.55 6.22 -3.89
CA ALA A 50 6.60 5.20 -4.07
C ALA A 50 6.23 3.85 -3.42
N ALA A 51 5.69 3.87 -2.21
CA ALA A 51 5.19 2.65 -1.55
C ALA A 51 4.02 2.00 -2.32
N SER A 52 3.16 2.80 -2.96
CA SER A 52 2.08 2.29 -3.80
C SER A 52 2.57 1.70 -5.13
N ASP A 53 3.61 2.26 -5.72
CA ASP A 53 4.21 1.77 -6.98
C ASP A 53 5.03 0.50 -6.75
N ALA A 54 5.81 0.44 -5.67
CA ALA A 54 6.45 -0.79 -5.18
C ALA A 54 5.43 -1.91 -4.93
N SER A 55 4.31 -1.60 -4.26
CA SER A 55 3.22 -2.55 -4.02
C SER A 55 2.57 -3.06 -5.31
N GLN A 56 2.44 -2.20 -6.34
CA GLN A 56 1.93 -2.58 -7.65
C GLN A 56 2.92 -3.49 -8.39
N ALA A 57 4.22 -3.15 -8.40
CA ALA A 57 5.26 -3.97 -9.01
C ALA A 57 5.35 -5.37 -8.35
N GLN A 58 5.25 -5.45 -7.02
CA GLN A 58 5.16 -6.71 -6.27
C GLN A 58 3.94 -7.55 -6.67
N ALA A 59 2.77 -6.92 -6.80
CA ALA A 59 1.54 -7.61 -7.22
C ALA A 59 1.64 -8.13 -8.67
N ILE A 60 2.26 -7.37 -9.57
CA ILE A 60 2.54 -7.77 -10.95
C ILE A 60 3.51 -8.96 -10.97
N ALA A 61 4.65 -8.87 -10.27
CA ALA A 61 5.63 -9.95 -10.19
C ALA A 61 5.01 -11.24 -9.63
N LYS A 62 4.22 -11.15 -8.57
CA LYS A 62 3.53 -12.30 -7.98
C LYS A 62 2.57 -12.98 -8.96
N LYS A 63 1.85 -12.18 -9.76
CA LYS A 63 0.93 -12.68 -10.80
C LYS A 63 1.68 -13.32 -11.97
N MET A 64 2.79 -12.72 -12.42
CA MET A 64 3.58 -13.21 -13.56
C MET A 64 4.34 -14.50 -13.23
N ILE A 65 4.93 -14.59 -12.03
CA ILE A 65 5.75 -15.72 -11.62
C ILE A 65 4.88 -16.93 -11.26
N GLY A 66 3.75 -16.71 -10.56
CA GLY A 66 2.78 -17.75 -10.17
C GLY A 66 3.26 -18.71 -9.08
N ASP A 67 4.49 -19.22 -9.18
CA ASP A 67 5.13 -20.02 -8.14
C ASP A 67 5.59 -19.15 -6.97
N SER A 68 5.20 -19.54 -5.75
CA SER A 68 5.47 -18.75 -4.55
C SER A 68 6.93 -18.81 -4.09
N ALA A 69 7.66 -19.89 -4.41
CA ALA A 69 9.08 -20.01 -4.07
C ALA A 69 9.93 -19.15 -5.01
N GLN A 70 9.72 -19.25 -6.34
CA GLN A 70 10.38 -18.39 -7.32
C GLN A 70 10.06 -16.92 -7.07
N TYR A 71 8.81 -16.57 -6.73
CA TYR A 71 8.47 -15.20 -6.34
C TYR A 71 9.26 -14.74 -5.11
N SER A 72 9.36 -15.57 -4.06
CA SER A 72 10.13 -15.20 -2.86
C SER A 72 11.63 -15.05 -3.13
N CYS A 73 12.19 -15.77 -4.11
CA CYS A 73 13.58 -15.61 -4.53
C CYS A 73 13.78 -14.34 -5.39
N PHE A 74 12.89 -14.12 -6.38
CA PHE A 74 12.87 -12.93 -7.21
C PHE A 74 12.74 -11.65 -6.37
N ALA A 75 11.81 -11.65 -5.41
CA ALA A 75 11.53 -10.51 -4.55
C ALA A 75 12.78 -10.04 -3.79
N LYS A 76 13.56 -10.97 -3.22
CA LYS A 76 14.79 -10.63 -2.50
C LYS A 76 15.87 -10.02 -3.39
N ILE A 77 15.97 -10.45 -4.66
CA ILE A 77 16.84 -9.77 -5.63
C ILE A 77 16.33 -8.34 -5.82
N VAL A 78 15.06 -8.14 -6.17
CA VAL A 78 14.51 -6.78 -6.43
C VAL A 78 14.56 -5.87 -5.20
N ASP A 79 14.36 -6.41 -3.99
CA ASP A 79 14.58 -5.68 -2.73
C ASP A 79 16.01 -5.15 -2.65
N HIS A 80 17.02 -5.99 -2.93
CA HIS A 80 18.44 -5.61 -2.87
C HIS A 80 18.93 -4.73 -4.04
N GLU A 81 18.35 -4.89 -5.23
CA GLU A 81 18.76 -4.17 -6.43
C GLU A 81 18.10 -2.78 -6.53
N SER A 82 16.84 -2.62 -6.09
CA SER A 82 16.08 -1.40 -6.39
C SER A 82 15.09 -0.92 -5.32
N ASP A 83 14.93 -1.61 -4.18
CA ASP A 83 13.83 -1.39 -3.22
C ASP A 83 12.43 -1.33 -3.92
N TRP A 84 12.26 -2.07 -5.02
CA TRP A 84 11.09 -2.04 -5.92
C TRP A 84 10.79 -0.71 -6.66
N ASP A 85 11.70 0.26 -6.68
CA ASP A 85 11.56 1.44 -7.56
C ASP A 85 11.84 1.06 -9.04
N VAL A 86 10.81 1.15 -9.87
CA VAL A 86 10.83 0.91 -11.32
C VAL A 86 11.76 1.88 -12.06
N ASN A 87 12.05 3.04 -11.47
CA ASN A 87 12.91 4.09 -12.03
C ASN A 87 14.31 4.11 -11.39
N ALA A 88 14.60 3.17 -10.47
CA ALA A 88 15.86 3.13 -9.72
C ALA A 88 17.06 3.20 -10.67
N THR A 89 17.89 4.22 -10.51
CA THR A 89 19.07 4.45 -11.35
C THR A 89 20.32 4.53 -10.48
N ASN A 90 21.23 3.57 -10.63
CA ASN A 90 22.52 3.66 -9.98
C ASN A 90 23.37 4.77 -10.63
N ALA A 91 23.58 5.87 -9.90
CA ALA A 91 24.28 7.05 -10.42
C ALA A 91 25.76 6.81 -10.82
N SER A 92 26.39 5.73 -10.34
CA SER A 92 27.79 5.40 -10.65
C SER A 92 27.94 4.45 -11.83
N SER A 93 27.05 3.46 -11.99
CA SER A 93 27.12 2.46 -13.06
C SER A 93 26.16 2.72 -14.23
N GLY A 94 25.07 3.46 -14.02
CA GLY A 94 23.98 3.59 -14.99
C GLY A 94 23.07 2.35 -15.08
N ALA A 95 23.17 1.43 -14.11
CA ALA A 95 22.22 0.32 -13.96
C ALA A 95 20.82 0.85 -13.64
N TYR A 96 19.78 0.18 -14.18
CA TYR A 96 18.43 0.74 -14.21
C TYR A 96 17.30 -0.27 -13.91
N GLY A 97 16.29 0.21 -13.18
CA GLY A 97 15.02 -0.46 -12.93
C GLY A 97 15.07 -1.56 -11.87
N LEU A 98 13.97 -2.33 -11.79
CA LEU A 98 13.71 -3.35 -10.77
C LEU A 98 14.81 -4.41 -10.62
N VAL A 99 15.51 -4.71 -11.71
CA VAL A 99 16.58 -5.74 -11.75
C VAL A 99 17.94 -5.14 -12.13
N GLN A 100 18.11 -3.82 -11.99
CA GLN A 100 19.35 -3.08 -12.25
C GLN A 100 20.08 -3.49 -13.54
N ALA A 101 19.34 -3.53 -14.64
CA ALA A 101 19.88 -3.94 -15.94
C ALA A 101 20.96 -2.97 -16.44
N LEU A 102 22.09 -3.50 -16.92
CA LEU A 102 23.22 -2.71 -17.42
C LEU A 102 23.61 -3.13 -18.86
N PRO A 103 23.50 -2.22 -19.86
CA PRO A 103 22.68 -1.01 -19.82
C PRO A 103 21.17 -1.34 -19.74
N GLY A 104 20.39 -0.44 -19.15
CA GLY A 104 18.93 -0.59 -19.00
C GLY A 104 18.20 -0.84 -20.33
N SER A 105 18.74 -0.33 -21.43
CA SER A 105 18.21 -0.53 -22.79
C SER A 105 18.13 -1.99 -23.24
N LYS A 106 18.80 -2.94 -22.55
CA LYS A 106 18.61 -4.38 -22.79
C LYS A 106 17.16 -4.81 -22.54
N MET A 107 16.44 -4.15 -21.63
CA MET A 107 15.02 -4.42 -21.34
C MET A 107 14.08 -4.11 -22.52
N ALA A 108 14.55 -3.39 -23.54
CA ALA A 108 13.81 -3.14 -24.77
C ALA A 108 13.46 -4.42 -25.56
N SER A 109 14.10 -5.57 -25.27
CA SER A 109 13.73 -6.85 -25.88
C SER A 109 12.43 -7.44 -25.33
N ALA A 110 11.99 -7.06 -24.13
CA ALA A 110 10.69 -7.43 -23.57
C ALA A 110 9.59 -6.43 -23.98
N GLY A 111 9.92 -5.14 -24.13
CA GLY A 111 8.95 -4.14 -24.58
C GLY A 111 9.56 -2.74 -24.73
N SER A 112 9.01 -1.93 -25.64
CA SER A 112 9.49 -0.56 -25.90
C SER A 112 9.25 0.42 -24.74
N ASP A 113 8.40 0.06 -23.79
CA ASP A 113 8.00 0.85 -22.61
C ASP A 113 8.79 0.47 -21.33
N TRP A 114 9.88 -0.28 -21.48
CA TRP A 114 10.73 -0.80 -20.40
C TRP A 114 11.20 0.21 -19.36
N GLN A 115 11.26 1.50 -19.69
CA GLN A 115 11.68 2.53 -18.74
C GLN A 115 10.71 2.64 -17.56
N THR A 116 9.41 2.69 -17.82
CA THR A 116 8.41 2.98 -16.76
C THR A 116 7.43 1.84 -16.51
N ASN A 117 7.45 0.77 -17.31
CA ASN A 117 6.56 -0.38 -17.12
C ASN A 117 7.22 -1.49 -16.29
N ALA A 118 6.75 -1.65 -15.05
CA ALA A 118 7.16 -2.72 -14.14
C ALA A 118 7.01 -4.12 -14.76
N ALA A 119 5.93 -4.40 -15.49
CA ALA A 119 5.72 -5.71 -16.11
C ALA A 119 6.80 -6.03 -17.13
N THR A 120 7.16 -5.06 -17.99
CA THR A 120 8.22 -5.20 -18.99
C THR A 120 9.59 -5.44 -18.35
N GLN A 121 9.90 -4.76 -17.24
CA GLN A 121 11.15 -4.99 -16.48
C GLN A 121 11.16 -6.36 -15.79
N ILE A 122 10.03 -6.80 -15.22
CA ILE A 122 9.88 -8.11 -14.60
C ILE A 122 10.02 -9.23 -15.64
N GLU A 123 9.38 -9.10 -16.80
CA GLU A 123 9.48 -10.07 -17.91
C GLU A 123 10.94 -10.26 -18.32
N TRP A 124 11.65 -9.16 -18.62
CA TRP A 124 13.07 -9.21 -18.95
C TRP A 124 13.93 -9.82 -17.83
N GLY A 125 13.68 -9.43 -16.59
CA GLY A 125 14.41 -9.93 -15.42
C GLY A 125 14.23 -11.43 -15.21
N LEU A 126 13.01 -11.95 -15.42
CA LEU A 126 12.72 -13.39 -15.32
C LEU A 126 13.42 -14.19 -16.42
N ASP A 127 13.43 -13.69 -17.65
CA ASP A 127 14.17 -14.34 -18.75
C ASP A 127 15.68 -14.31 -18.50
N TYR A 128 16.26 -13.19 -18.08
CA TYR A 128 17.69 -13.12 -17.70
C TYR A 128 18.02 -14.07 -16.55
N MET A 129 17.22 -14.12 -15.48
CA MET A 129 17.39 -15.08 -14.37
C MET A 129 17.36 -16.53 -14.85
N LYS A 130 16.45 -16.85 -15.77
CA LYS A 130 16.30 -18.19 -16.35
C LYS A 130 17.47 -18.57 -17.26
N GLU A 131 17.90 -17.67 -18.14
CA GLU A 131 19.05 -17.90 -19.04
C GLU A 131 20.38 -18.04 -18.27
N ARG A 132 20.60 -17.16 -17.29
CA ARG A 132 21.90 -17.05 -16.60
C ARG A 132 22.04 -17.99 -15.41
N TYR A 133 20.94 -18.29 -14.72
CA TYR A 133 20.91 -19.03 -13.44
C TYR A 133 19.89 -20.18 -13.41
N GLY A 134 19.14 -20.43 -14.49
CA GLY A 134 18.12 -21.47 -14.58
C GLY A 134 16.76 -21.09 -13.97
N SER A 135 16.74 -20.28 -12.90
CA SER A 135 15.51 -19.74 -12.31
C SER A 135 15.78 -18.55 -11.36
N PRO A 136 14.75 -17.81 -10.91
CA PRO A 136 14.89 -16.81 -9.85
C PRO A 136 15.50 -17.34 -8.55
N CYS A 137 15.20 -18.57 -8.12
CA CYS A 137 15.90 -19.18 -6.99
C CYS A 137 17.33 -19.61 -7.31
N GLY A 138 17.65 -19.93 -8.56
CA GLY A 138 19.04 -20.07 -9.01
C GLY A 138 19.82 -18.76 -8.84
N ALA A 139 19.21 -17.65 -9.28
CA ALA A 139 19.78 -16.30 -9.13
C ALA A 139 19.96 -15.91 -7.65
N TRP A 140 18.95 -16.13 -6.79
CA TRP A 140 19.05 -15.87 -5.36
C TRP A 140 20.12 -16.73 -4.65
N ASN A 141 20.27 -18.00 -5.05
CA ASN A 141 21.34 -18.86 -4.53
C ASN A 141 22.73 -18.37 -4.96
N PHE A 142 22.86 -17.89 -6.19
CA PHE A 142 24.09 -17.28 -6.68
C PHE A 142 24.41 -15.98 -5.93
N TRP A 143 23.43 -15.09 -5.76
CA TRP A 143 23.58 -13.82 -5.04
C TRP A 143 24.04 -14.03 -3.60
N GLN A 144 23.44 -14.97 -2.85
CA GLN A 144 23.86 -15.26 -1.47
C GLN A 144 25.34 -15.72 -1.34
N ALA A 145 25.91 -16.30 -2.39
CA ALA A 145 27.30 -16.75 -2.40
C ALA A 145 28.28 -15.68 -2.91
N ASN A 146 27.82 -14.70 -3.70
CA ASN A 146 28.68 -13.79 -4.46
C ASN A 146 28.45 -12.30 -4.16
N ASN A 147 27.28 -11.93 -3.61
CA ASN A 147 26.78 -10.56 -3.43
C ASN A 147 26.64 -9.78 -4.76
N TRP A 148 26.41 -10.50 -5.87
CA TRP A 148 26.05 -9.97 -7.19
C TRP A 148 25.27 -11.03 -7.99
N TYR A 149 24.62 -10.61 -9.07
CA TYR A 149 23.77 -11.41 -9.98
C TYR A 149 23.76 -10.77 -11.41
#